data_AF-A0A534RM63-F1
#
_entry.id   AF-A0A534RM63-F1
#
_cell.length_a   1.000
_cell.length_b   1.000
_cell.length_c   1.000
_cell.angle_alpha   90.00
_cell.angle_beta   90.00
_cell.angle_gamma   90.00
#
_symmetry.space_group_name_H-M   'P 1'
#
loop_
_entity.id
_entity.type
_entity.pdbx_description
1 polymer ?
#
loop_
_entity_poly.entity_id
_entity_poly.type
_entity_poly.pdbx_seq_one_letter_code
_entity_poly.pdbx_strand_id
1 'polypeptide(L)'
;VNAEQLIAGLERRIAQPRRQLTPRIPSDEYIRDLKYSEEEYVQTIDMLVRLLVDLVRIADKSALWYLLPLVNAGKERPLTIASLNYDLAIEHACALAGVPCTTGIESWARTEEFPKPEAGIDLLKLHGSIDWEYRPSVRRLGGIPEDKVVPRSTGEVVEPRFPDVVPAVIFGSGNKLTTIGPFLSLLATFAQRLEAHDLLLVCGYSFQDIHINVILRRWFNRKPQRRMLSVEAPGAPQRDHWFAQRPDRYMQLSVGAEKALACLFTEPP
;
A
#
# COMPACT_ATOMS: atom_id res chain seq x y z
N VAL A 1 -5.62 -12.09 35.12
CA VAL A 1 -5.17 -13.32 34.42
C VAL A 1 -3.66 -13.22 34.27
N ASN A 2 -2.88 -14.16 34.80
CA ASN A 2 -1.41 -14.12 34.78
C ASN A 2 -0.90 -14.52 33.38
N ALA A 3 0.17 -13.89 32.90
CA ALA A 3 0.84 -14.15 31.62
C ALA A 3 1.13 -15.64 31.35
N GLU A 4 1.39 -16.43 32.39
CA GLU A 4 1.58 -17.88 32.26
C GLU A 4 0.31 -18.63 31.80
N GLN A 5 -0.89 -18.16 32.17
CA GLN A 5 -2.14 -18.73 31.70
C GLN A 5 -2.43 -18.38 30.24
N LEU A 6 -1.89 -17.27 29.74
CA LEU A 6 -2.02 -16.84 28.34
C LEU A 6 -1.11 -17.68 27.43
N ILE A 7 0.12 -17.96 27.87
CA ILE A 7 1.10 -18.75 27.12
C ILE A 7 0.65 -20.23 27.04
N ALA A 8 0.18 -20.81 28.15
CA ALA A 8 -0.34 -22.18 28.17
C ALA A 8 -1.62 -22.35 27.31
N GLY A 9 -2.37 -21.26 27.09
CA GLY A 9 -3.53 -21.24 26.19
C GLY A 9 -3.16 -21.21 24.69
N LEU A 10 -2.04 -20.56 24.35
CA LEU A 10 -1.52 -20.47 22.99
C LEU A 10 -0.88 -21.79 22.54
N GLU A 11 -0.13 -22.46 23.41
CA GLU A 11 0.53 -23.73 23.10
C GLU A 11 -0.48 -24.86 22.81
N ARG A 12 -1.62 -24.90 23.52
CA ARG A 12 -2.69 -25.88 23.26
C ARG A 12 -3.39 -25.68 21.91
N ARG A 13 -3.41 -24.47 21.36
CA ARG A 13 -4.02 -24.17 20.06
C ARG A 13 -3.12 -24.52 18.88
N ILE A 14 -1.80 -24.54 19.07
CA ILE A 14 -0.82 -24.90 18.04
C ILE A 14 -0.80 -26.42 17.79
N ALA A 15 -1.13 -27.22 18.81
CA ALA A 15 -1.05 -28.69 18.74
C ALA A 15 -2.25 -29.39 18.06
N GLN A 16 -3.29 -28.67 17.62
CA GLN A 16 -4.43 -29.30 16.92
C GLN A 16 -4.30 -29.22 15.39
N PRO A 17 -4.58 -30.31 14.66
CA PRO A 17 -4.48 -30.32 13.20
C PRO A 17 -5.45 -29.32 12.58
N ARG A 18 -4.92 -28.44 11.73
CA ARG A 18 -5.65 -27.34 11.08
C ARG A 18 -6.83 -27.85 10.26
N ARG A 19 -8.05 -27.70 10.79
CA ARG A 19 -9.27 -27.67 9.96
C ARG A 19 -9.18 -26.48 9.01
N GLN A 20 -9.41 -26.71 7.72
CA GLN A 20 -9.57 -25.63 6.73
C GLN A 20 -10.72 -24.71 7.18
N LEU A 21 -10.36 -23.54 7.71
CA LEU A 21 -11.29 -22.47 7.99
C LEU A 21 -11.42 -21.66 6.70
N THR A 22 -12.54 -21.80 6.01
CA THR A 22 -12.99 -20.75 5.09
C THR A 22 -13.18 -19.47 5.92
N PRO A 23 -12.60 -18.32 5.54
CA PRO A 23 -12.80 -17.10 6.30
C PRO A 23 -14.26 -16.67 6.14
N ARG A 24 -15.07 -16.87 7.18
CA ARG A 24 -16.32 -16.13 7.32
C ARG A 24 -15.92 -14.70 7.71
N ILE A 25 -16.07 -13.78 6.77
CA ILE A 25 -16.05 -12.34 7.06
C ILE A 25 -17.18 -12.11 8.08
N PRO A 26 -16.89 -11.55 9.28
CA PRO A 26 -17.95 -11.23 10.22
C PRO A 26 -18.90 -10.22 9.57
N SER A 27 -20.21 -10.49 9.59
CA SER A 27 -21.19 -9.50 9.16
C SER A 27 -21.08 -8.24 10.04
N ASP A 28 -21.46 -7.08 9.52
CA ASP A 28 -21.52 -5.81 10.28
C ASP A 28 -22.32 -5.93 11.60
N GLU A 29 -23.20 -6.94 11.69
CA GLU A 29 -23.96 -7.33 12.87
C GLU A 29 -23.07 -7.90 14.00
N TYR A 30 -22.01 -8.65 13.67
CA TYR A 30 -21.07 -9.25 14.64
C TYR A 30 -20.12 -8.21 15.25
N ILE A 31 -19.80 -7.14 14.51
CA ILE A 31 -18.99 -6.03 15.03
C ILE A 31 -19.80 -5.17 16.01
N ARG A 32 -21.13 -5.08 15.84
CA ARG A 32 -22.02 -4.37 16.77
C ARG A 32 -22.16 -5.06 18.14
N ASP A 33 -22.00 -6.38 18.21
CA ASP A 33 -22.09 -7.15 19.45
C ASP A 33 -20.81 -7.13 20.30
N LEU A 34 -19.70 -6.63 19.75
CA LEU A 34 -18.48 -6.38 20.50
C LEU A 34 -18.63 -5.06 21.26
N LYS A 35 -19.16 -5.14 22.48
CA LYS A 35 -19.20 -4.04 23.45
C LYS A 35 -17.78 -3.68 23.92
N TYR A 36 -16.98 -3.09 23.05
CA TYR A 36 -15.81 -2.34 23.49
C TYR A 36 -16.27 -0.95 23.95
N SER A 37 -15.71 -0.48 25.06
CA SER A 37 -15.76 0.94 25.35
C SER A 37 -15.03 1.71 24.24
N GLU A 38 -15.45 2.95 23.97
CA GLU A 38 -14.78 3.83 23.00
C GLU A 38 -13.28 3.97 23.33
N GLU A 39 -12.93 3.95 24.62
CA GLU A 39 -11.55 3.95 25.11
C GLU A 39 -10.77 2.69 24.72
N GLU A 40 -11.33 1.48 24.90
CA GLU A 40 -10.67 0.22 24.50
C GLU A 40 -10.48 0.12 22.98
N TYR A 41 -11.45 0.61 22.21
CA TYR A 41 -11.34 0.69 20.75
C TYR A 41 -10.20 1.62 20.34
N VAL A 42 -10.15 2.83 20.90
CA VAL A 42 -9.10 3.82 20.65
C VAL A 42 -7.71 3.27 21.03
N GLN A 43 -7.57 2.64 22.19
CA GLN A 43 -6.31 2.02 22.64
C GLN A 43 -5.85 0.90 21.70
N THR A 44 -6.79 0.08 21.22
CA THR A 44 -6.48 -1.00 20.28
C THR A 44 -5.99 -0.46 18.95
N ILE A 45 -6.66 0.57 18.42
CA ILE A 45 -6.26 1.22 17.16
C ILE A 45 -4.90 1.90 17.32
N ASP A 46 -4.65 2.62 18.41
CA ASP A 46 -3.35 3.23 18.71
C ASP A 46 -2.23 2.18 18.73
N MET A 47 -2.44 1.06 19.42
CA MET A 47 -1.47 -0.03 19.48
C MET A 47 -1.18 -0.63 18.09
N LEU A 48 -2.23 -0.88 17.30
CA LEU A 48 -2.08 -1.41 15.94
C LEU A 48 -1.32 -0.45 15.02
N VAL A 49 -1.60 0.85 15.13
CA VAL A 49 -0.92 1.90 14.37
C VAL A 49 0.56 1.98 14.76
N ARG A 50 0.90 1.95 16.05
CA ARG A 50 2.30 1.96 16.50
C ARG A 50 3.06 0.73 16.01
N LEU A 51 2.48 -0.46 16.18
CA LEU A 51 3.05 -1.71 15.68
C LEU A 51 3.27 -1.66 14.16
N LEU A 52 2.33 -1.07 13.41
CA LEU A 52 2.50 -0.89 11.98
C LEU A 52 3.68 0.02 11.66
N VAL A 53 3.77 1.19 12.29
CA VAL A 53 4.86 2.15 12.08
C VAL A 53 6.21 1.50 12.38
N ASP A 54 6.31 0.77 13.48
CA ASP A 54 7.54 0.08 13.86
C ASP A 54 7.90 -1.05 12.89
N LEU A 55 6.91 -1.84 12.46
CA LEU A 55 7.11 -2.95 11.53
C LEU A 55 7.62 -2.50 10.16
N VAL A 56 7.13 -1.35 9.68
CA VAL A 56 7.46 -0.84 8.34
C VAL A 56 8.58 0.20 8.36
N ARG A 57 9.16 0.46 9.53
CA ARG A 57 10.27 1.41 9.70
C ARG A 57 11.52 0.91 9.00
N ILE A 58 12.11 1.77 8.17
CA ILE A 58 13.37 1.49 7.48
C ILE A 58 14.51 2.09 8.29
N ALA A 59 15.13 1.27 9.15
CA ALA A 59 16.24 1.70 10.00
C ALA A 59 17.52 1.96 9.18
N ASP A 60 17.86 1.04 8.28
CA ASP A 60 19.01 1.15 7.39
C ASP A 60 18.56 1.51 5.97
N LYS A 61 18.70 2.79 5.61
CA LYS A 61 18.36 3.29 4.27
C LYS A 61 19.32 2.76 3.19
N SER A 62 20.51 2.28 3.54
CA SER A 62 21.44 1.71 2.57
C SER A 62 20.90 0.41 1.97
N ALA A 63 20.06 -0.33 2.71
CA ALA A 63 19.37 -1.52 2.23
C ALA A 63 18.41 -1.24 1.05
N LEU A 64 18.08 0.02 0.76
CA LEU A 64 17.23 0.43 -0.36
C LEU A 64 17.98 0.51 -1.70
N TRP A 65 19.28 0.19 -1.73
CA TRP A 65 20.11 0.26 -2.93
C TRP A 65 19.52 -0.51 -4.13
N TYR A 66 18.80 -1.61 -3.88
CA TYR A 66 18.19 -2.44 -4.92
C TYR A 66 17.05 -1.73 -5.68
N LEU A 67 16.51 -0.64 -5.13
CA LEU A 67 15.50 0.20 -5.77
C LEU A 67 16.10 1.25 -6.71
N LEU A 68 17.41 1.52 -6.61
CA LEU A 68 18.08 2.56 -7.39
C LEU A 68 17.93 2.38 -8.91
N PRO A 69 17.98 1.15 -9.49
CA PRO A 69 17.70 0.96 -10.91
C PRO A 69 16.34 1.50 -11.33
N LEU A 70 15.28 1.11 -10.60
CA LEU A 70 13.90 1.53 -10.86
C LEU A 70 13.74 3.05 -10.71
N VAL A 71 14.27 3.61 -9.63
CA VAL A 71 14.15 5.04 -9.34
C VAL A 71 14.94 5.88 -10.33
N ASN A 72 16.15 5.47 -10.72
CA ASN A 72 16.95 6.18 -11.72
C ASN A 72 16.30 6.19 -13.10
N ALA A 73 15.56 5.14 -13.48
CA ALA A 73 14.77 5.16 -14.71
C ALA A 73 13.70 6.28 -14.72
N GLY A 74 13.31 6.78 -13.54
CA GLY A 74 12.46 7.97 -13.37
C GLY A 74 13.11 9.29 -13.80
N LYS A 75 14.44 9.34 -13.92
CA LYS A 75 15.18 10.54 -14.39
C LYS A 75 15.00 10.74 -15.89
N GLU A 76 14.99 9.65 -16.64
CA GLU A 76 14.89 9.68 -18.10
C GLU A 76 13.45 9.90 -18.57
N ARG A 77 12.50 9.29 -17.84
CA ARG A 77 11.07 9.41 -18.13
C ARG A 77 10.24 9.34 -16.84
N PRO A 78 9.11 10.07 -16.76
CA PRO A 78 8.20 9.92 -15.63
C PRO A 78 7.72 8.47 -15.49
N LEU A 79 7.86 7.89 -14.29
CA LEU A 79 7.38 6.54 -13.99
C LEU A 79 6.27 6.59 -12.94
N THR A 80 5.13 5.97 -13.26
CA THR A 80 4.07 5.76 -12.27
C THR A 80 4.30 4.46 -11.52
N ILE A 81 4.42 4.57 -10.20
CA ILE A 81 4.52 3.43 -9.28
C ILE A 81 3.27 3.44 -8.39
N ALA A 82 2.51 2.34 -8.40
CA ALA A 82 1.40 2.15 -7.47
C ALA A 82 1.83 1.19 -6.36
N SER A 83 1.84 1.66 -5.12
CA SER A 83 2.23 0.89 -3.94
C SER A 83 1.03 0.58 -3.05
N LEU A 84 1.01 -0.65 -2.53
CA LEU A 84 0.13 -1.08 -1.44
C LEU A 84 0.84 -1.06 -0.09
N ASN A 85 2.14 -0.81 -0.07
CA ASN A 85 2.91 -0.70 1.17
C ASN A 85 2.72 0.68 1.79
N TYR A 86 2.69 0.70 3.13
CA TYR A 86 2.60 1.92 3.93
C TYR A 86 3.97 2.57 4.19
N ASP A 87 5.08 1.85 3.98
CA ASP A 87 6.45 2.31 4.21
C ASP A 87 6.86 3.49 3.30
N LEU A 88 8.07 4.03 3.51
CA LEU A 88 8.65 5.12 2.73
C LEU A 88 9.81 4.68 1.83
N ALA A 89 9.85 3.40 1.42
CA ALA A 89 11.02 2.82 0.73
C ALA A 89 11.32 3.51 -0.61
N ILE A 90 10.28 3.74 -1.42
CA ILE A 90 10.43 4.39 -2.72
C ILE A 90 10.84 5.86 -2.54
N GLU A 91 10.21 6.57 -1.60
CA GLU A 91 10.52 7.97 -1.30
C GLU A 91 11.97 8.14 -0.84
N HIS A 92 12.43 7.28 0.07
CA HIS A 92 13.81 7.29 0.54
C HIS A 92 14.79 6.94 -0.59
N ALA A 93 14.50 5.94 -1.43
CA ALA A 93 15.34 5.64 -2.59
C ALA A 93 15.40 6.80 -3.59
N CYS A 94 14.27 7.49 -3.83
CA CYS A 94 14.22 8.71 -4.65
C CYS A 94 15.07 9.83 -4.06
N ALA A 95 14.97 10.07 -2.76
CA ALA A 95 15.79 11.07 -2.07
C ALA A 95 17.29 10.74 -2.18
N LEU A 96 17.68 9.47 -1.99
CA LEU A 96 19.07 9.02 -2.15
C LEU A 96 19.58 9.18 -3.58
N ALA A 97 18.73 8.96 -4.59
CA ALA A 97 19.09 9.07 -6.00
C ALA A 97 18.99 10.50 -6.57
N GLY A 98 18.46 11.46 -5.80
CA GLY A 98 18.16 12.81 -6.28
C GLY A 98 17.06 12.85 -7.34
N VAL A 99 16.09 11.94 -7.26
CA VAL A 99 14.95 11.85 -8.21
C VAL A 99 13.73 12.50 -7.58
N PRO A 100 13.04 13.43 -8.28
CA PRO A 100 11.76 13.95 -7.81
C PRO A 100 10.77 12.80 -7.60
N CYS A 101 10.10 12.79 -6.45
CA CYS A 101 9.06 11.82 -6.13
C CYS A 101 7.89 12.57 -5.52
N THR A 102 6.70 12.38 -6.10
CA THR A 102 5.48 12.96 -5.58
C THR A 102 4.46 11.87 -5.32
N THR A 103 3.80 11.96 -4.17
CA THR A 103 2.62 11.16 -3.89
C THR A 103 1.31 11.86 -4.30
N GLY A 104 1.41 13.13 -4.69
CA GLY A 104 0.29 14.00 -5.05
C GLY A 104 -0.63 14.38 -3.88
N ILE A 105 -0.39 13.89 -2.66
CA ILE A 105 -1.30 14.08 -1.53
C ILE A 105 -1.49 15.57 -1.14
N GLU A 106 -0.43 16.39 -1.23
CA GLU A 106 -0.54 17.84 -0.99
C GLU A 106 -1.45 18.53 -2.02
N SER A 107 -1.35 18.10 -3.28
CA SER A 107 -2.21 18.62 -4.35
C SER A 107 -3.64 18.16 -4.16
N TRP A 108 -3.85 16.90 -3.80
CA TRP A 108 -5.17 16.37 -3.48
C TRP A 108 -5.82 17.11 -2.30
N ALA A 109 -5.07 17.41 -1.22
CA ALA A 109 -5.60 18.16 -0.08
C ALA A 109 -6.10 19.57 -0.45
N ARG A 110 -5.58 20.15 -1.55
CA ARG A 110 -5.96 21.47 -2.06
C ARG A 110 -7.01 21.44 -3.15
N THR A 111 -6.96 20.44 -4.03
CA THR A 111 -7.69 20.42 -5.31
C THR A 111 -8.49 19.14 -5.55
N GLU A 112 -8.38 18.14 -4.66
CA GLU A 112 -8.94 16.79 -4.80
C GLU A 112 -8.44 16.00 -6.01
N GLU A 113 -7.40 16.52 -6.67
CA GLU A 113 -6.78 15.92 -7.85
C GLU A 113 -5.36 15.42 -7.55
N PHE A 114 -4.99 14.35 -8.24
CA PHE A 114 -3.63 13.81 -8.29
C PHE A 114 -3.01 14.16 -9.64
N PRO A 115 -2.33 15.33 -9.74
CA PRO A 115 -1.68 15.73 -10.98
C PRO A 115 -0.54 14.77 -11.32
N LYS A 116 -0.35 14.49 -12.61
CA LYS A 116 0.80 13.69 -13.07
C LYS A 116 2.04 14.59 -13.03
N PRO A 117 3.16 14.16 -12.42
CA PRO A 117 4.40 14.92 -12.46
C PRO A 117 4.99 14.96 -13.88
N GLU A 118 5.70 16.04 -14.19
CA GLU A 118 6.40 16.24 -15.46
C GLU A 118 7.73 15.44 -15.53
N ALA A 119 8.31 15.10 -14.37
CA ALA A 119 9.56 14.35 -14.25
C ALA A 119 9.57 13.50 -12.96
N GLY A 120 10.39 12.44 -12.93
CA GLY A 120 10.59 11.62 -11.73
C GLY A 120 9.52 10.55 -11.51
N ILE A 121 9.20 10.29 -10.25
CA ILE A 121 8.29 9.23 -9.82
C ILE A 121 6.92 9.80 -9.44
N ASP A 122 5.88 9.28 -10.08
CA ASP A 122 4.45 9.44 -9.75
C ASP A 122 4.04 8.28 -8.82
N LEU A 123 4.09 8.49 -7.50
CA LEU A 123 3.93 7.43 -6.49
C LEU A 123 2.52 7.40 -5.90
N LEU A 124 1.67 6.49 -6.39
CA LEU A 124 0.32 6.30 -5.87
C LEU A 124 0.33 5.34 -4.66
N LYS A 125 0.18 5.85 -3.45
CA LYS A 125 0.05 5.07 -2.20
C LYS A 125 -1.40 4.63 -1.97
N LEU A 126 -1.81 3.52 -2.58
CA LEU A 126 -3.21 3.10 -2.67
C LEU A 126 -3.84 2.68 -1.34
N HIS A 127 -3.02 2.25 -0.38
CA HIS A 127 -3.45 1.95 1.00
C HIS A 127 -3.08 3.07 1.98
N GLY A 128 -2.62 4.22 1.47
CA GLY A 128 -2.10 5.30 2.28
C GLY A 128 -0.64 5.09 2.68
N SER A 129 -0.18 5.90 3.62
CA SER A 129 1.21 5.97 4.03
C SER A 129 1.33 6.29 5.51
N ILE A 130 2.39 5.80 6.15
CA ILE A 130 2.66 6.12 7.57
C ILE A 130 3.01 7.59 7.81
N ASP A 131 3.43 8.30 6.75
CA ASP A 131 3.75 9.73 6.79
C ASP A 131 2.56 10.63 6.42
N TRP A 132 1.36 10.07 6.19
CA TRP A 132 0.14 10.86 5.98
C TRP A 132 -0.64 10.96 7.28
N GLU A 133 -1.26 12.10 7.53
CA GLU A 133 -2.09 12.32 8.72
C GLU A 133 -3.44 12.91 8.36
N TYR A 134 -4.47 12.50 9.11
CA TYR A 134 -5.76 13.20 9.09
C TYR A 134 -5.62 14.52 9.85
N ARG A 135 -5.96 15.62 9.20
CA ARG A 135 -6.12 16.93 9.83
C ARG A 135 -7.59 17.31 9.85
N PRO A 136 -8.17 17.50 11.05
CA PRO A 136 -9.47 18.12 11.17
C PRO A 136 -9.39 19.52 10.54
N SER A 137 -10.33 19.86 9.66
CA SER A 137 -10.40 21.24 9.19
C SER A 137 -10.80 22.15 10.35
N VAL A 138 -10.01 23.21 10.56
CA VAL A 138 -10.45 24.33 11.39
C VAL A 138 -11.66 24.94 10.69
N ARG A 139 -12.80 25.04 11.38
CA ARG A 139 -14.00 25.73 10.89
C ARG A 139 -13.59 27.08 10.30
N ARG A 140 -13.53 27.20 8.97
CA ARG A 140 -13.55 28.52 8.34
C ARG A 140 -14.92 29.11 8.67
N LEU A 141 -14.95 30.36 9.12
CA LEU A 141 -16.16 31.11 9.47
C LEU A 141 -17.29 30.84 8.46
N GLY A 142 -18.25 29.97 8.82
CA GLY A 142 -19.43 29.63 8.02
C GLY A 142 -19.40 28.34 7.18
N GLY A 143 -18.29 27.58 7.13
CA GLY A 143 -18.19 26.32 6.37
C GLY A 143 -18.54 25.06 7.16
N ILE A 144 -18.97 24.00 6.47
CA ILE A 144 -19.09 22.64 7.03
C ILE A 144 -17.67 22.05 7.16
N PRO A 145 -17.30 21.45 8.32
CA PRO A 145 -16.01 20.79 8.47
C PRO A 145 -15.84 19.64 7.48
N GLU A 146 -14.65 19.56 6.89
CA GLU A 146 -14.19 18.47 6.03
C GLU A 146 -12.82 17.96 6.52
N ASP A 147 -12.67 16.65 6.69
CA ASP A 147 -11.39 16.06 7.08
C ASP A 147 -10.43 16.05 5.88
N LYS A 148 -9.19 16.50 6.11
CA LYS A 148 -8.14 16.49 5.08
C LYS A 148 -7.06 15.49 5.42
N VAL A 149 -6.44 14.92 4.39
CA VAL A 149 -5.23 14.11 4.51
C VAL A 149 -4.09 14.87 3.90
N VAL A 150 -3.02 15.04 4.67
CA VAL A 150 -1.81 15.78 4.26
C VAL A 150 -0.56 15.00 4.67
N PRO A 151 0.62 15.29 4.10
CA PRO A 151 1.87 14.79 4.66
C PRO A 151 2.06 15.35 6.08
N ARG A 152 2.70 14.55 6.93
CA ARG A 152 3.12 14.97 8.27
C ARG A 152 4.14 16.09 8.17
N SER A 153 3.91 17.18 8.90
CA SER A 153 4.72 18.42 8.81
C SER A 153 6.11 18.36 9.44
N THR A 154 6.46 17.29 10.15
CA THR A 154 7.78 17.10 10.74
C THR A 154 8.55 16.05 9.94
N GLY A 155 9.73 16.40 9.41
CA GLY A 155 10.62 15.48 8.67
C GLY A 155 11.16 14.29 9.48
N GLU A 156 10.69 14.12 10.72
CA GLU A 156 10.89 12.93 11.54
C GLU A 156 9.54 12.22 11.72
N VAL A 157 9.52 10.91 11.47
CA VAL A 157 8.42 10.03 11.87
C VAL A 157 8.43 9.97 13.41
N VAL A 158 7.79 10.96 14.04
CA VAL A 158 7.51 10.97 15.48
C VAL A 158 6.49 9.87 15.76
N GLU A 159 6.69 9.10 16.83
CA GLU A 159 5.72 8.09 17.26
C GLU A 159 4.30 8.69 17.28
N PRO A 160 3.34 8.12 16.53
CA PRO A 160 1.97 8.62 16.56
C PRO A 160 1.43 8.48 17.98
N ARG A 161 1.02 9.61 18.57
CA ARG A 161 0.25 9.63 19.80
C ARG A 161 -1.21 9.81 19.43
N PHE A 162 -2.01 8.76 19.55
CA PHE A 162 -3.45 8.89 19.44
C PHE A 162 -3.99 9.68 20.65
N PRO A 163 -4.96 10.60 20.50
CA PRO A 163 -5.71 10.94 19.28
C PRO A 163 -5.09 12.05 18.42
N ASP A 164 -3.93 12.59 18.81
CA ASP A 164 -3.35 13.79 18.21
C ASP A 164 -2.88 13.57 16.75
N VAL A 165 -2.39 12.37 16.42
CA VAL A 165 -1.95 12.04 15.06
C VAL A 165 -2.38 10.63 14.67
N VAL A 166 -3.26 10.54 13.67
CA VAL A 166 -3.74 9.28 13.10
C VAL A 166 -3.19 9.14 11.68
N PRO A 167 -2.33 8.14 11.42
CA PRO A 167 -1.87 7.87 10.06
C PRO A 167 -3.04 7.55 9.12
N ALA A 168 -3.03 8.14 7.93
CA ALA A 168 -4.05 7.87 6.93
C ALA A 168 -3.72 6.58 6.16
N VAL A 169 -4.13 5.44 6.71
CA VAL A 169 -3.90 4.09 6.17
C VAL A 169 -5.19 3.25 6.11
N ILE A 170 -5.30 2.34 5.13
CA ILE A 170 -6.43 1.40 4.98
C ILE A 170 -5.98 -0.03 5.28
N PHE A 171 -6.59 -0.69 6.26
CA PHE A 171 -6.29 -2.09 6.58
C PHE A 171 -6.92 -3.11 5.62
N GLY A 172 -6.20 -4.22 5.45
CA GLY A 172 -6.37 -5.25 4.43
C GLY A 172 -7.71 -6.03 4.36
N SER A 173 -8.68 -5.86 5.26
CA SER A 173 -9.74 -6.86 5.45
C SER A 173 -11.18 -6.38 5.77
N GLY A 174 -11.53 -5.10 5.58
CA GLY A 174 -12.92 -4.61 5.75
C GLY A 174 -13.24 -3.45 4.81
N ASN A 175 -14.52 -3.23 4.49
CA ASN A 175 -15.08 -2.24 3.53
C ASN A 175 -14.11 -1.08 3.18
N LYS A 176 -13.20 -1.32 2.22
CA LYS A 176 -12.06 -0.42 1.89
C LYS A 176 -12.45 0.78 1.01
N LEU A 177 -13.74 0.95 0.77
CA LEU A 177 -14.28 2.09 0.04
C LEU A 177 -14.80 3.10 1.06
N THR A 178 -13.88 3.74 1.77
CA THR A 178 -14.23 4.94 2.54
C THR A 178 -14.35 6.09 1.54
N THR A 179 -15.47 6.81 1.56
CA THR A 179 -15.58 8.10 0.85
C THR A 179 -14.79 9.21 1.55
N ILE A 180 -14.30 8.93 2.76
CA ILE A 180 -13.45 9.81 3.55
C ILE A 180 -12.00 9.65 3.09
N GLY A 181 -11.34 10.77 2.84
CA GLY A 181 -9.92 10.83 2.48
C GLY A 181 -9.62 10.58 0.98
N PRO A 182 -8.34 10.40 0.63
CA PRO A 182 -7.87 10.39 -0.76
C PRO A 182 -8.17 9.11 -1.53
N PHE A 183 -8.66 8.07 -0.88
CA PHE A 183 -8.55 6.70 -1.37
C PHE A 183 -9.41 6.40 -2.59
N LEU A 184 -10.62 6.95 -2.67
CA LEU A 184 -11.46 6.81 -3.87
C LEU A 184 -10.81 7.52 -5.07
N SER A 185 -10.32 8.75 -4.87
CA SER A 185 -9.59 9.51 -5.90
C SER A 185 -8.28 8.84 -6.30
N LEU A 186 -7.57 8.19 -5.36
CA LEU A 186 -6.37 7.40 -5.63
C LEU A 186 -6.68 6.17 -6.47
N LEU A 187 -7.73 5.41 -6.14
CA LEU A 187 -8.15 4.25 -6.93
C LEU A 187 -8.58 4.64 -8.35
N ALA A 188 -9.31 5.75 -8.49
CA ALA A 188 -9.69 6.30 -9.78
C ALA A 188 -8.46 6.75 -10.59
N THR A 189 -7.53 7.47 -9.95
CA THR A 189 -6.27 7.91 -10.55
C THR A 189 -5.42 6.71 -10.98
N PHE A 190 -5.32 5.68 -10.15
CA PHE A 190 -4.60 4.45 -10.48
C PHE A 190 -5.19 3.77 -11.72
N ALA A 191 -6.51 3.60 -11.78
CA ALA A 191 -7.17 3.04 -12.95
C ALA A 191 -6.90 3.87 -14.21
N GLN A 192 -6.91 5.21 -14.10
CA GLN A 192 -6.60 6.11 -15.20
C GLN A 192 -5.13 5.98 -15.67
N ARG A 193 -4.16 6.00 -14.74
CA ARG A 193 -2.73 5.85 -15.05
C ARG A 193 -2.45 4.49 -15.68
N LEU A 194 -3.04 3.43 -15.15
CA LEU A 194 -2.86 2.07 -15.65
C LEU A 194 -3.42 1.92 -17.08
N GLU A 195 -4.55 2.55 -17.39
CA GLU A 195 -5.16 2.48 -18.73
C GLU A 195 -4.27 3.05 -19.84
N ALA A 196 -3.40 4.01 -19.51
CA ALA A 196 -2.43 4.61 -20.44
C ALA A 196 -1.24 3.69 -20.79
N HIS A 197 -1.11 2.53 -20.14
CA HIS A 197 0.00 1.62 -20.33
C HIS A 197 -0.46 0.24 -20.82
N ASP A 198 0.38 -0.39 -21.64
CA ASP A 198 0.15 -1.75 -22.12
C ASP A 198 1.00 -2.80 -21.37
N LEU A 199 2.02 -2.38 -20.63
CA LEU A 199 2.86 -3.26 -19.81
C LEU A 199 2.70 -2.89 -18.33
N LEU A 200 2.49 -3.90 -17.48
CA LEU A 200 2.45 -3.76 -16.03
C LEU A 200 3.49 -4.69 -15.40
N LEU A 201 4.42 -4.10 -14.65
CA LEU A 201 5.33 -4.83 -13.76
C LEU A 201 4.73 -4.86 -12.35
N VAL A 202 4.60 -6.06 -11.80
CA VAL A 202 4.11 -6.33 -10.45
C VAL A 202 5.28 -6.87 -9.63
N CYS A 203 5.52 -6.34 -8.43
CA CYS A 203 6.61 -6.80 -7.57
C CYS A 203 6.06 -7.16 -6.19
N GLY A 204 6.19 -8.44 -5.79
CA GLY A 204 5.87 -8.90 -4.44
C GLY A 204 4.39 -8.80 -4.05
N TYR A 205 3.47 -8.82 -5.02
CA TYR A 205 2.03 -8.71 -4.76
C TYR A 205 1.34 -10.08 -4.83
N SER A 206 0.67 -10.47 -3.74
CA SER A 206 0.03 -11.78 -3.62
C SER A 206 -1.29 -11.93 -4.39
N PHE A 207 -1.80 -10.87 -5.02
CA PHE A 207 -3.14 -10.83 -5.60
C PHE A 207 -4.26 -11.14 -4.60
N GLN A 208 -4.09 -10.77 -3.32
CA GLN A 208 -5.13 -10.95 -2.29
C GLN A 208 -6.07 -9.75 -2.13
N ASP A 209 -5.76 -8.59 -2.73
CA ASP A 209 -6.63 -7.41 -2.64
C ASP A 209 -7.69 -7.42 -3.75
N ILE A 210 -8.94 -7.71 -3.37
CA ILE A 210 -10.05 -7.82 -4.32
C ILE A 210 -10.29 -6.54 -5.13
N HIS A 211 -10.13 -5.36 -4.54
CA HIS A 211 -10.43 -4.09 -5.22
C HIS A 211 -9.37 -3.79 -6.28
N ILE A 212 -8.10 -3.97 -5.93
CA ILE A 212 -6.98 -3.85 -6.88
C ILE A 212 -7.13 -4.88 -8.00
N ASN A 213 -7.43 -6.13 -7.65
CA ASN A 213 -7.65 -7.20 -8.64
C ASN A 213 -8.80 -6.93 -9.60
N VAL A 214 -9.85 -6.24 -9.19
CA VAL A 214 -10.93 -5.81 -10.11
C VAL A 214 -10.39 -4.83 -11.15
N ILE A 215 -9.59 -3.84 -10.74
CA ILE A 215 -8.96 -2.87 -11.66
C ILE A 215 -8.00 -3.58 -12.61
N LEU A 216 -7.11 -4.42 -12.08
CA LEU A 216 -6.13 -5.16 -12.87
C LEU A 216 -6.79 -6.08 -13.91
N ARG A 217 -7.84 -6.82 -13.52
CA ARG A 217 -8.58 -7.68 -14.46
C ARG A 217 -9.27 -6.89 -15.57
N ARG A 218 -9.90 -5.76 -15.23
CA ARG A 218 -10.52 -4.87 -16.23
C ARG A 218 -9.50 -4.32 -17.20
N TRP A 219 -8.37 -3.83 -16.70
CA TRP A 219 -7.27 -3.36 -17.54
C TRP A 219 -6.75 -4.48 -18.46
N PHE A 220 -6.41 -5.65 -17.90
CA PHE A 220 -5.86 -6.76 -18.66
C PHE A 220 -6.81 -7.23 -19.77
N ASN A 221 -8.12 -7.30 -19.50
CA ASN A 221 -9.09 -7.80 -20.49
C ASN A 221 -9.48 -6.78 -21.57
N ARG A 222 -9.27 -5.47 -21.34
CA ARG A 222 -9.67 -4.41 -22.28
C ARG A 222 -8.91 -4.43 -23.61
N LYS A 223 -7.64 -4.83 -23.61
CA LYS A 223 -6.79 -4.83 -24.80
C LYS A 223 -6.00 -6.14 -24.91
N PRO A 224 -5.99 -6.82 -26.07
CA PRO A 224 -5.29 -8.09 -26.25
C PRO A 224 -3.77 -7.97 -26.18
N GLN A 225 -3.19 -6.81 -26.46
CA GLN A 225 -1.74 -6.58 -26.39
C GLN A 225 -1.20 -6.36 -24.97
N ARG A 226 -2.06 -6.18 -23.97
CA ARG A 226 -1.62 -5.86 -22.60
C ARG A 226 -0.86 -7.02 -21.98
N ARG A 227 0.30 -6.77 -21.37
CA ARG A 227 1.12 -7.82 -20.75
C ARG A 227 1.40 -7.49 -19.29
N MET A 228 1.41 -8.52 -18.45
CA MET A 228 1.73 -8.42 -17.04
C MET A 228 2.94 -9.29 -16.71
N LEU A 229 3.94 -8.70 -16.07
CA LEU A 229 5.11 -9.39 -15.56
C LEU A 229 5.06 -9.33 -14.03
N SER A 230 4.96 -10.47 -13.35
CA SER A 230 5.09 -10.53 -11.89
C SER A 230 6.49 -10.93 -11.48
N VAL A 231 7.05 -10.26 -10.50
CA VAL A 231 8.31 -10.58 -9.85
C VAL A 231 8.01 -11.04 -8.44
N GLU A 232 8.42 -12.27 -8.12
CA GLU A 232 8.21 -12.91 -6.84
C GLU A 232 9.55 -13.23 -6.18
N ALA A 233 9.49 -13.61 -4.89
CA ALA A 233 10.67 -14.04 -4.15
C ALA A 233 11.40 -15.20 -4.86
N PRO A 234 12.73 -15.35 -4.67
CA PRO A 234 13.48 -16.46 -5.23
C PRO A 234 12.85 -17.82 -4.87
N GLY A 235 12.58 -18.65 -5.89
CA GLY A 235 11.97 -19.97 -5.68
C GLY A 235 10.48 -19.96 -5.32
N ALA A 236 9.81 -18.81 -5.35
CA ALA A 236 8.37 -18.74 -5.14
C ALA A 236 7.64 -19.62 -6.17
N PRO A 237 6.68 -20.46 -5.73
CA PRO A 237 5.91 -21.31 -6.63
C PRO A 237 5.05 -20.45 -7.56
N GLN A 238 4.69 -21.01 -8.72
CA GLN A 238 3.64 -20.43 -9.54
C GLN A 238 2.34 -20.41 -8.73
N ARG A 239 1.71 -19.24 -8.66
CA ARG A 239 0.41 -19.09 -7.98
C ARG A 239 -0.71 -19.34 -8.99
N ASP A 240 -1.71 -20.09 -8.56
CA ASP A 240 -2.94 -20.21 -9.34
C ASP A 240 -3.83 -18.99 -9.09
N HIS A 241 -3.92 -18.13 -10.10
CA HIS A 241 -4.79 -16.96 -10.13
C HIS A 241 -5.17 -16.66 -11.58
N TRP A 242 -6.16 -15.79 -11.78
CA TRP A 242 -6.76 -15.52 -13.10
C TRP A 242 -5.73 -15.17 -14.19
N PHE A 243 -4.69 -14.40 -13.86
CA PHE A 243 -3.65 -14.02 -14.83
C PHE A 243 -2.75 -15.20 -15.24
N ALA A 244 -2.49 -16.17 -14.36
CA ALA A 244 -1.64 -17.34 -14.65
C ALA A 244 -2.26 -18.25 -15.71
N GLN A 245 -3.59 -18.17 -15.88
CA GLN A 245 -4.34 -18.88 -16.92
C GLN A 245 -4.09 -18.30 -18.34
N ARG A 246 -3.34 -17.19 -18.44
CA ARG A 246 -3.04 -16.48 -19.69
C ARG A 246 -1.52 -16.38 -19.93
N PRO A 247 -0.81 -17.51 -20.11
CA PRO A 247 0.64 -17.51 -20.29
C PRO A 247 1.11 -16.79 -21.58
N ASP A 248 0.20 -16.54 -22.51
CA ASP A 248 0.43 -15.68 -23.70
C ASP A 248 0.77 -14.23 -23.32
N ARG A 249 0.25 -13.77 -22.17
CA ARG A 249 0.23 -12.36 -21.78
C ARG A 249 0.65 -12.12 -20.32
N TYR A 250 0.81 -13.15 -19.53
CA TYR A 250 1.29 -13.11 -18.15
C TYR A 250 2.55 -13.96 -18.00
N MET A 251 3.55 -13.42 -17.30
CA MET A 251 4.77 -14.14 -16.94
C MET A 251 5.11 -13.86 -15.48
N GLN A 252 5.59 -14.88 -14.77
CA GLN A 252 6.11 -14.76 -13.41
C GLN A 252 7.61 -15.04 -13.38
N LEU A 253 8.39 -14.17 -12.73
CA LEU A 253 9.82 -14.30 -12.49
C LEU A 253 10.06 -14.48 -10.99
N SER A 254 10.39 -15.71 -10.57
CA SER A 254 10.72 -16.03 -9.17
C SER A 254 12.21 -15.83 -8.90
N VAL A 255 12.72 -14.61 -9.13
CA VAL A 255 14.14 -14.24 -9.02
C VAL A 255 14.43 -13.22 -7.92
N GLY A 256 13.40 -12.69 -7.27
CA GLY A 256 13.50 -11.60 -6.30
C GLY A 256 13.52 -10.21 -6.96
N ALA A 257 13.02 -9.23 -6.20
CA ALA A 257 12.92 -7.84 -6.66
C ALA A 257 14.29 -7.25 -7.01
N GLU A 258 15.31 -7.49 -6.19
CA GLU A 258 16.67 -7.00 -6.41
C GLU A 258 17.21 -7.39 -7.80
N LYS A 259 17.23 -8.69 -8.11
CA LYS A 259 17.74 -9.19 -9.38
C LYS A 259 16.86 -8.78 -10.56
N ALA A 260 15.53 -8.76 -10.37
CA ALA A 260 14.61 -8.37 -11.44
C ALA A 260 14.73 -6.89 -11.79
N LEU A 261 14.71 -5.99 -10.80
CA LEU A 261 14.86 -4.55 -11.02
C LEU A 261 16.26 -4.22 -11.57
N ALA A 262 17.27 -4.95 -11.06
CA ALA A 262 18.52 -5.28 -11.72
C ALA A 262 18.39 -5.35 -13.25
N CYS A 263 17.95 -6.50 -13.71
CA CYS A 263 17.89 -6.84 -15.13
C CYS A 263 16.93 -5.97 -15.97
N LEU A 264 15.88 -5.41 -15.38
CA LEU A 264 14.83 -4.68 -16.10
C LEU A 264 15.14 -3.18 -16.24
N PHE A 265 15.94 -2.61 -15.34
CA PHE A 265 16.19 -1.16 -15.28
C PHE A 265 17.67 -0.78 -15.17
N THR A 266 18.59 -1.71 -14.90
CA THR A 266 19.99 -1.53 -15.30
C THR A 266 20.16 -2.19 -16.66
N GLU A 267 20.53 -1.41 -17.67
CA GLU A 267 20.79 -1.96 -19.00
C GLU A 267 21.90 -3.03 -18.96
N PRO A 268 21.88 -4.00 -19.90
CA PRO A 268 22.73 -3.82 -21.09
C PRO A 268 22.17 -4.43 -22.40
N PRO A 269 22.70 -4.11 -23.60
CA PRO A 269 23.60 -3.03 -24.03
C PRO A 269 22.91 -1.87 -24.78
#